data_AF-A0A0N0ZUW4-F1
#
_entry.id   AF-A0A0N0ZUW4-F1
#
_cell.length_a   1.000
_cell.length_b   1.000
_cell.length_c   1.000
_cell.angle_alpha   90.00
_cell.angle_beta   90.00
_cell.angle_gamma   90.00
#
_symmetry.space_group_name_H-M   'P 1'
#
loop_
_entity.id
_entity.type
_entity.pdbx_description
1 polymer ?
#
loop_
_entity_poly.entity_id
_entity_poly.type
_entity_poly.pdbx_seq_one_letter_code
_entity_poly.pdbx_strand_id
1 'polypeptide(L)'
;MKYLLHRYILILSILTGSFLFPQKSAVVKTLNIYLKKDLELQSKSNRFEDTLKVITAYRPHNGILSIETETNGVFHYIEKQEVHLSDITGVAKDINVVFTTQQDAVKTTRHYIGKNKDIPGYEGTGSMFFTGIRQALKNEYLGKALLKAFAQDGYSIRILHWYD
;
A
#
# COMPACT_ATOMS: atom_id res chain seq x y z
N MET A 1 -40.73 -20.95 -58.26
CA MET A 1 -40.14 -22.04 -57.45
C MET A 1 -38.64 -21.75 -57.33
N LYS A 2 -37.96 -21.63 -56.19
CA LYS A 2 -38.25 -21.77 -54.75
C LYS A 2 -37.08 -21.03 -54.05
N TYR A 3 -37.43 -20.11 -53.15
CA TYR A 3 -36.83 -19.85 -51.83
C TYR A 3 -35.29 -19.66 -51.68
N LEU A 4 -34.90 -18.44 -51.29
CA LEU A 4 -34.36 -18.03 -49.97
C LEU A 4 -32.87 -18.35 -49.75
N LEU A 5 -32.01 -17.33 -49.65
CA LEU A 5 -31.62 -16.63 -48.41
C LEU A 5 -30.77 -17.53 -47.48
N HIS A 6 -29.76 -16.92 -46.85
CA HIS A 6 -28.81 -17.43 -45.84
C HIS A 6 -27.48 -17.93 -46.43
N ARG A 7 -26.31 -17.45 -46.03
CA ARG A 7 -25.92 -16.58 -44.91
C ARG A 7 -24.47 -16.16 -45.18
N TYR A 8 -24.21 -14.85 -45.25
CA TYR A 8 -22.89 -14.31 -45.01
C TYR A 8 -22.52 -14.64 -43.57
N ILE A 9 -21.61 -15.60 -43.35
CA ILE A 9 -20.97 -15.75 -42.03
C ILE A 9 -19.66 -14.97 -42.08
N LEU A 10 -19.82 -13.68 -41.80
CA LEU A 10 -18.78 -12.79 -41.33
C LEU A 10 -18.32 -13.34 -39.96
N ILE A 11 -17.28 -14.17 -39.92
CA ILE A 11 -16.63 -14.52 -38.64
C ILE A 11 -15.76 -13.33 -38.25
N LEU A 12 -16.44 -12.34 -37.68
CA LEU A 12 -15.88 -11.29 -36.84
C LEU A 12 -15.54 -11.91 -35.49
N SER A 13 -14.54 -12.78 -35.43
CA SER A 13 -13.90 -13.10 -34.16
C SER A 13 -12.85 -12.03 -33.89
N ILE A 14 -13.37 -10.91 -33.37
CA ILE A 14 -12.64 -9.97 -32.54
C ILE A 14 -11.92 -10.81 -31.49
N LEU A 15 -10.64 -11.11 -31.74
CA LEU A 15 -9.68 -11.27 -30.65
C LEU A 15 -9.56 -9.88 -30.02
N THR A 16 -10.53 -9.54 -29.16
CA THR A 16 -10.24 -8.72 -28.00
C THR A 16 -9.33 -9.58 -27.13
N GLY A 17 -8.06 -9.65 -27.54
CA GLY A 17 -6.99 -9.78 -26.59
C GLY A 17 -7.15 -8.57 -25.70
N SER A 18 -7.90 -8.72 -24.62
CA SER A 18 -7.81 -7.86 -23.47
C SER A 18 -6.37 -8.01 -22.99
N PHE A 19 -5.46 -7.26 -23.60
CA PHE A 19 -4.28 -6.79 -22.90
C PHE A 19 -4.84 -5.96 -21.76
N LEU A 20 -5.24 -6.64 -20.69
CA LEU A 20 -5.37 -6.07 -19.37
C LEU A 20 -3.93 -5.68 -19.02
N PHE A 21 -3.50 -4.53 -19.54
CA PHE A 21 -2.36 -3.82 -19.00
C PHE A 21 -2.56 -3.82 -17.49
N PRO A 22 -1.59 -4.24 -16.67
CA PRO A 22 -1.73 -4.20 -15.23
C PRO A 22 -2.14 -2.77 -14.86
N GLN A 23 -3.40 -2.62 -14.47
CA GLN A 23 -3.94 -1.32 -14.13
C GLN A 23 -3.06 -0.80 -12.99
N LYS A 24 -2.40 0.35 -13.19
CA LYS A 24 -1.56 0.94 -12.14
C LYS A 24 -2.45 1.11 -10.91
N SER A 25 -2.21 0.31 -9.88
CA SER A 25 -2.99 0.32 -8.64
C SER A 25 -3.16 1.76 -8.12
N ALA A 26 -4.41 2.19 -8.01
CA ALA A 26 -4.78 3.49 -7.47
C ALA A 26 -4.34 3.60 -6.00
N VAL A 27 -4.39 2.50 -5.25
CA VAL A 27 -3.90 2.41 -3.87
C VAL A 27 -2.41 2.74 -3.82
N VAL A 28 -1.59 2.03 -4.61
CA VAL A 28 -0.14 2.24 -4.65
C VAL A 28 0.21 3.66 -5.08
N LYS A 29 -0.47 4.19 -6.11
CA LYS A 29 -0.26 5.56 -6.56
C LYS A 29 -0.55 6.57 -5.45
N THR A 30 -1.66 6.40 -4.75
CA THR A 30 -2.08 7.29 -3.65
C THR A 30 -1.06 7.23 -2.53
N LEU A 31 -0.71 6.04 -2.04
CA LEU A 31 0.28 5.86 -0.98
C LEU A 31 1.62 6.51 -1.30
N ASN A 32 2.17 6.29 -2.50
CA ASN A 32 3.45 6.89 -2.90
C ASN A 32 3.40 8.44 -2.95
N ILE A 33 2.29 9.03 -3.39
CA ILE A 33 2.12 10.50 -3.39
C ILE A 33 2.17 11.05 -1.97
N TYR A 34 1.42 10.43 -1.05
CA TYR A 34 1.32 10.93 0.32
C TYR A 34 2.56 10.64 1.16
N LEU A 35 3.17 9.47 0.97
CA LEU A 35 4.45 9.14 1.60
C LEU A 35 5.53 10.13 1.18
N LYS A 36 5.62 10.47 -0.12
CA LYS A 36 6.57 11.49 -0.59
C LYS A 36 6.35 12.84 0.11
N LYS A 37 5.11 13.32 0.18
CA LYS A 37 4.77 14.57 0.88
C LYS A 37 5.15 14.51 2.37
N ASP A 38 4.93 13.37 3.01
CA ASP A 38 5.25 13.16 4.42
C ASP A 38 6.77 13.21 4.69
N LEU A 39 7.57 12.59 3.81
CA LEU A 39 9.04 12.65 3.88
C LEU A 39 9.58 14.06 3.63
N GLU A 40 8.95 14.82 2.71
CA GLU A 40 9.27 16.24 2.51
C GLU A 40 8.98 17.05 3.78
N LEU A 41 7.90 16.76 4.51
CA LEU A 41 7.63 17.39 5.81
C LEU A 41 8.71 17.01 6.84
N GLN A 42 9.06 15.73 6.96
CA GLN A 42 10.12 15.26 7.88
C GLN A 42 11.44 16.02 7.66
N SER A 43 11.80 16.28 6.39
CA SER A 43 13.02 17.00 6.03
C SER A 43 13.05 18.46 6.47
N LYS A 44 11.87 19.09 6.64
CA LYS A 44 11.72 20.49 7.07
C LYS A 44 11.58 20.62 8.58
N SER A 45 10.82 19.71 9.18
CA SER A 45 10.60 19.63 10.61
C SER A 45 10.20 18.20 10.95
N ASN A 46 11.04 17.53 11.73
CA ASN A 46 10.75 16.18 12.18
C ASN A 46 10.04 16.23 13.53
N ARG A 47 8.79 15.75 13.58
CA ARG A 47 8.01 15.67 14.83
C ARG A 47 8.40 14.48 15.69
N PHE A 48 9.22 13.58 15.16
CA PHE A 48 9.64 12.35 15.80
C PHE A 48 11.13 12.41 16.10
N GLU A 49 11.55 11.68 17.14
CA GLU A 49 12.97 11.55 17.48
C GLU A 49 13.73 10.66 16.48
N ASP A 50 13.01 9.80 15.76
CA ASP A 50 13.54 8.93 14.72
C ASP A 50 13.31 9.52 13.32
N THR A 51 14.08 9.02 12.35
CA THR A 51 13.87 9.32 10.93
C THR A 51 13.44 8.07 10.20
N LEU A 52 12.52 8.22 9.26
CA LEU A 52 12.13 7.16 8.34
C LEU A 52 12.62 7.52 6.93
N LYS A 53 13.31 6.59 6.29
CA LYS A 53 13.68 6.67 4.87
C LYS A 53 13.06 5.50 4.13
N VAL A 54 12.62 5.74 2.91
CA VAL A 54 12.07 4.68 2.05
C VAL A 54 13.19 4.12 1.19
N ILE A 55 13.48 2.83 1.36
CA ILE A 55 14.42 2.09 0.52
C ILE A 55 13.68 1.62 -0.73
N THR A 56 12.55 0.95 -0.53
CA THR A 56 11.66 0.49 -1.60
C THR A 56 10.25 1.03 -1.38
N ALA A 57 9.85 1.98 -2.24
CA ALA A 57 8.51 2.54 -2.25
C ALA A 57 7.45 1.50 -2.67
N TYR A 58 6.17 1.80 -2.43
CA TYR A 58 5.08 0.88 -2.76
C TYR A 58 5.08 0.48 -4.23
N ARG A 59 4.99 -0.82 -4.49
CA ARG A 59 4.86 -1.42 -5.83
C ARG A 59 3.73 -2.45 -5.81
N PRO A 60 2.89 -2.52 -6.85
CA PRO A 60 1.93 -3.59 -6.95
C PRO A 60 2.65 -4.85 -7.46
N HIS A 61 2.54 -5.95 -6.73
CA HIS A 61 2.98 -7.26 -7.23
C HIS A 61 1.99 -8.34 -6.80
N ASN A 62 1.24 -8.90 -7.75
CA ASN A 62 0.31 -10.01 -7.52
C ASN A 62 -0.65 -9.79 -6.33
N GLY A 63 -1.24 -8.59 -6.22
CA GLY A 63 -2.14 -8.25 -5.13
C GLY A 63 -1.45 -7.96 -3.79
N ILE A 64 -0.14 -8.11 -3.70
CA ILE A 64 0.65 -7.80 -2.51
C ILE A 64 1.06 -6.32 -2.56
N LEU A 65 0.78 -5.64 -1.45
CA LEU A 65 1.33 -4.33 -1.12
C LEU A 65 2.58 -4.53 -0.26
N SER A 66 3.70 -3.99 -0.71
CA SER A 66 4.97 -4.06 0.02
C SER A 66 5.62 -2.68 0.17
N ILE A 67 6.26 -2.44 1.30
CA ILE A 67 7.15 -1.30 1.52
C ILE A 67 8.41 -1.76 2.27
N GLU A 68 9.54 -1.13 1.97
CA GLU A 68 10.77 -1.30 2.73
C GLU A 68 11.30 0.06 3.18
N THR A 69 11.55 0.19 4.48
CA THR A 69 11.97 1.43 5.12
C THR A 69 13.19 1.22 6.02
N GLU A 70 14.05 2.22 6.08
CA GLU A 70 15.09 2.35 7.09
C GLU A 70 14.59 3.30 8.17
N THR A 71 14.57 2.84 9.42
CA THR A 71 14.28 3.67 10.59
C THR A 71 15.57 3.89 11.36
N ASN A 72 15.89 5.15 11.64
CA ASN A 72 17.03 5.52 12.47
C ASN A 72 16.54 6.37 13.65
N GLY A 73 16.45 5.73 14.82
CA GLY A 73 16.08 6.32 16.10
C GLY A 73 16.83 5.64 17.24
N VAL A 74 16.12 5.21 18.29
CA VAL A 74 16.70 4.39 19.37
C VAL A 74 17.35 3.12 18.82
N PHE A 75 16.72 2.51 17.82
CA PHE A 75 17.29 1.42 17.04
C PHE A 75 17.44 1.87 15.58
N HIS A 76 18.49 1.37 14.93
CA HIS A 76 18.72 1.52 13.49
C HIS A 76 18.45 0.19 12.78
N TYR A 77 17.43 0.14 11.94
CA TYR A 77 17.03 -1.09 11.23
C TYR A 77 16.40 -0.80 9.88
N ILE A 78 16.45 -1.82 9.02
CA ILE A 78 15.66 -1.93 7.79
C ILE A 78 14.48 -2.86 8.09
N GLU A 79 13.29 -2.45 7.70
CA GLU A 79 12.08 -3.24 7.84
C GLU A 79 11.34 -3.32 6.51
N LYS A 80 10.88 -4.51 6.17
CA LYS A 80 9.97 -4.76 5.06
C LYS A 80 8.63 -5.25 5.62
N GLN A 81 7.55 -4.67 5.13
CA GLN A 81 6.18 -5.11 5.41
C GLN A 81 5.52 -5.55 4.11
N GLU A 82 4.76 -6.64 4.17
CA GLU A 82 4.00 -7.20 3.07
C GLU A 82 2.60 -7.59 3.52
N VAL A 83 1.59 -7.26 2.72
CA VAL A 83 0.19 -7.64 2.97
C VAL A 83 -0.54 -7.80 1.65
N HIS A 84 -1.46 -8.75 1.55
CA HIS A 84 -2.35 -8.83 0.40
C HIS A 84 -3.43 -7.75 0.48
N LEU A 85 -3.70 -7.04 -0.62
CA LEU A 85 -4.66 -5.92 -0.65
C LEU A 85 -6.08 -6.36 -0.25
N SER A 86 -6.46 -7.62 -0.52
CA SER A 86 -7.76 -8.18 -0.09
C SER A 86 -7.89 -8.35 1.42
N ASP A 87 -6.78 -8.43 2.13
CA ASP A 87 -6.77 -8.70 3.56
C ASP A 87 -6.81 -7.39 4.37
N ILE A 88 -6.64 -6.25 3.70
CA ILE A 88 -6.83 -4.94 4.29
C ILE A 88 -8.33 -4.71 4.50
N THR A 89 -8.73 -4.48 5.74
CA THR A 89 -10.14 -4.31 6.14
C THR A 89 -10.47 -2.85 6.42
N GLY A 90 -9.49 -2.03 6.72
CA GLY A 90 -9.71 -0.64 7.09
C GLY A 90 -8.45 0.21 7.09
N VAL A 91 -8.68 1.51 7.20
CA VAL A 91 -7.64 2.52 7.43
C VAL A 91 -7.98 3.28 8.71
N ALA A 92 -6.96 3.49 9.52
CA ALA A 92 -7.06 4.25 10.76
C ALA A 92 -5.90 5.25 10.86
N LYS A 93 -6.09 6.25 11.70
CA LYS A 93 -5.01 7.14 12.11
C LYS A 93 -5.05 7.36 13.62
N ASP A 94 -3.87 7.26 14.19
CA ASP A 94 -3.50 7.86 15.47
C ASP A 94 -2.20 8.65 15.24
N ILE A 95 -1.06 8.20 15.78
CA ILE A 95 0.24 8.79 15.47
C ILE A 95 0.67 8.53 14.01
N ASN A 96 0.31 7.37 13.47
CA ASN A 96 0.61 6.95 12.10
C ASN A 96 -0.68 6.67 11.35
N VAL A 97 -0.67 6.86 10.03
CA VAL A 97 -1.69 6.26 9.17
C VAL A 97 -1.36 4.77 9.03
N VAL A 98 -2.29 3.92 9.40
CA VAL A 98 -2.13 2.46 9.41
C VAL A 98 -3.30 1.79 8.69
N PHE A 99 -3.02 0.65 8.07
CA PHE A 99 -4.07 -0.24 7.62
C PHE A 99 -4.32 -1.32 8.67
N THR A 100 -5.59 -1.52 9.00
CA THR A 100 -6.02 -2.71 9.75
C THR A 100 -6.32 -3.81 8.76
N THR A 101 -5.98 -5.03 9.14
CA THR A 101 -6.04 -6.19 8.26
C THR A 101 -6.78 -7.34 8.94
N GLN A 102 -6.96 -8.45 8.23
CA GLN A 102 -7.30 -9.72 8.88
C GLN A 102 -6.21 -10.12 9.88
N GLN A 103 -6.53 -11.03 10.79
CA GLN A 103 -5.58 -11.47 11.80
C GLN A 103 -4.33 -12.07 11.13
N ASP A 104 -3.14 -11.66 11.57
CA ASP A 104 -1.85 -12.19 11.13
C ASP A 104 -1.55 -12.05 9.62
N ALA A 105 -2.26 -11.15 8.92
CA ALA A 105 -2.13 -10.98 7.47
C ALA A 105 -0.90 -10.16 7.03
N VAL A 106 -0.29 -9.40 7.93
CA VAL A 106 0.89 -8.58 7.64
C VAL A 106 2.14 -9.36 7.99
N LYS A 107 2.98 -9.64 7.00
CA LYS A 107 4.32 -10.17 7.22
C LYS A 107 5.31 -9.03 7.41
N THR A 108 6.10 -9.09 8.47
CA THR A 108 7.15 -8.12 8.76
C THR A 108 8.49 -8.83 8.91
N THR A 109 9.51 -8.34 8.20
CA THR A 109 10.91 -8.76 8.38
C THR A 109 11.76 -7.54 8.71
N ARG A 110 12.59 -7.63 9.74
CA ARG A 110 13.44 -6.55 10.22
C ARG A 110 14.87 -7.02 10.41
N HIS A 111 15.80 -6.23 9.89
CA HIS A 111 17.24 -6.43 10.03
C HIS A 111 17.86 -5.18 10.67
N TYR A 112 18.49 -5.35 11.83
CA TYR A 112 19.18 -4.25 12.49
C TYR A 112 20.51 -3.95 11.76
N ILE A 113 20.87 -2.68 11.70
CA ILE A 113 22.06 -2.20 10.99
C ILE A 113 22.87 -1.21 11.85
N GLY A 114 24.03 -0.79 11.35
CA GLY A 114 24.90 0.15 12.05
C GLY A 114 25.37 -0.40 13.41
N LYS A 115 25.18 0.40 14.47
CA LYS A 115 25.55 0.00 15.85
C LYS A 115 24.65 -1.10 16.42
N ASN A 116 23.51 -1.37 15.81
CA ASN A 116 22.54 -2.37 16.25
C ASN A 116 22.65 -3.70 15.51
N LYS A 117 23.60 -3.86 14.58
CA LYS A 117 23.72 -5.02 13.68
C LYS A 117 23.80 -6.39 14.38
N ASP A 118 24.25 -6.42 15.64
CA ASP A 118 24.41 -7.65 16.42
C ASP A 118 23.10 -8.08 17.11
N ILE A 119 22.05 -7.23 17.07
CA ILE A 119 20.71 -7.61 17.53
C ILE A 119 20.11 -8.60 16.53
N PRO A 120 19.58 -9.75 16.97
CA PRO A 120 18.90 -10.68 16.10
C PRO A 120 17.77 -10.00 15.31
N GLY A 121 17.65 -10.34 14.03
CA GLY A 121 16.54 -9.87 13.21
C GLY A 121 15.18 -10.34 13.74
N TYR A 122 14.13 -9.71 13.26
CA TYR A 122 12.75 -10.09 13.57
C TYR A 122 12.04 -10.55 12.30
N GLU A 123 11.32 -11.66 12.39
CA GLU A 123 10.35 -12.10 11.39
C GLU A 123 9.07 -12.51 12.14
N GLY A 124 7.94 -11.98 11.70
CA GLY A 124 6.67 -12.31 12.33
C GLY A 124 5.47 -11.77 11.55
N THR A 125 4.29 -12.14 12.03
CA THR A 125 3.01 -11.70 11.48
C THR A 125 2.31 -10.74 12.42
N GLY A 126 1.37 -9.96 11.88
CA GLY A 126 0.50 -9.11 12.68
C GLY A 126 -0.72 -8.62 11.89
N SER A 127 -1.57 -7.85 12.56
CA SER A 127 -2.86 -7.40 12.00
C SER A 127 -2.86 -5.92 11.57
N MET A 128 -1.71 -5.25 11.64
CA MET A 128 -1.55 -3.83 11.30
C MET A 128 -0.38 -3.62 10.32
N PHE A 129 -0.64 -2.92 9.22
CA PHE A 129 0.37 -2.51 8.25
C PHE A 129 0.64 -1.02 8.41
N PHE A 130 1.87 -0.65 8.74
CA PHE A 130 2.24 0.74 8.95
C PHE A 130 2.62 1.39 7.62
N THR A 131 1.95 2.49 7.27
CA THR A 131 2.14 3.10 5.95
C THR A 131 3.40 3.98 5.84
N GLY A 132 4.07 4.25 6.96
CA GLY A 132 5.17 5.20 7.07
C GLY A 132 4.76 6.68 6.99
N ILE A 133 3.47 6.97 6.76
CA ILE A 133 2.93 8.34 6.73
C ILE A 133 2.57 8.76 8.16
N ARG A 134 3.34 9.69 8.72
CA ARG A 134 3.27 10.04 10.16
C ARG A 134 3.52 11.51 10.50
N GLN A 135 4.10 12.30 9.60
CA GLN A 135 4.37 13.72 9.86
C GLN A 135 3.11 14.59 9.68
N ALA A 136 2.31 14.31 8.65
CA ALA A 136 1.17 15.12 8.26
C ALA A 136 0.05 15.13 9.33
N LEU A 137 -0.28 16.33 9.80
CA LEU A 137 -1.44 16.62 10.66
C LEU A 137 -2.66 17.00 9.82
N LYS A 138 -3.86 16.90 10.39
CA LYS A 138 -5.13 17.32 9.78
C LYS A 138 -5.32 16.68 8.42
N ASN A 139 -5.00 15.39 8.34
CA ASN A 139 -4.90 14.64 7.11
C ASN A 139 -6.05 13.67 6.86
N GLU A 140 -7.24 13.88 7.46
CA GLU A 140 -8.44 13.05 7.21
C GLU A 140 -8.78 12.84 5.72
N TYR A 141 -8.43 13.82 4.89
CA TYR A 141 -8.59 13.74 3.44
C TYR A 141 -7.77 12.58 2.82
N LEU A 142 -6.67 12.16 3.45
CA LEU A 142 -5.92 10.96 3.09
C LEU A 142 -6.76 9.69 3.30
N GLY A 143 -7.46 9.56 4.42
CA GLY A 143 -8.35 8.42 4.68
C GLY A 143 -9.41 8.29 3.58
N LYS A 144 -10.04 9.41 3.20
CA LYS A 144 -11.02 9.45 2.10
C LYS A 144 -10.38 9.14 0.74
N ALA A 145 -9.17 9.64 0.48
CA ALA A 145 -8.43 9.35 -0.75
C ALA A 145 -8.07 7.86 -0.86
N LEU A 146 -7.65 7.24 0.25
CA LEU A 146 -7.35 5.81 0.32
C LEU A 146 -8.62 4.99 0.11
N LEU A 147 -9.73 5.31 0.80
CA LEU A 147 -11.01 4.63 0.59
C LEU A 147 -11.42 4.62 -0.90
N LYS A 148 -11.32 5.77 -1.57
CA LYS A 148 -11.60 5.89 -3.01
C LYS A 148 -10.63 5.05 -3.85
N ALA A 149 -9.34 5.05 -3.50
CA ALA A 149 -8.32 4.31 -4.22
C ALA A 149 -8.52 2.79 -4.12
N PHE A 150 -8.86 2.28 -2.93
CA PHE A 150 -9.20 0.86 -2.74
C PHE A 150 -10.43 0.47 -3.57
N ALA A 151 -11.48 1.30 -3.58
CA ALA A 151 -12.67 1.06 -4.40
C ALA A 151 -12.36 1.02 -5.91
N GLN A 152 -11.43 1.86 -6.38
CA GLN A 152 -10.97 1.86 -7.78
C GLN A 152 -10.20 0.59 -8.15
N ASP A 153 -9.49 0.00 -7.19
CA ASP A 153 -8.77 -1.26 -7.37
C ASP A 153 -9.66 -2.50 -7.08
N GLY A 154 -10.96 -2.31 -6.83
CA GLY A 154 -11.93 -3.38 -6.63
C GLY A 154 -12.01 -3.92 -5.19
N TYR A 155 -11.44 -3.19 -4.22
CA TYR A 155 -11.43 -3.57 -2.81
C TYR A 155 -12.36 -2.69 -1.97
N SER A 156 -12.96 -3.26 -0.93
CA SER A 156 -13.78 -2.52 0.03
C SER A 156 -13.06 -2.47 1.38
N ILE A 157 -12.82 -1.24 1.86
CA ILE A 157 -12.28 -0.98 3.19
C ILE A 157 -13.16 0.05 3.89
N ARG A 158 -12.97 0.24 5.19
CA ARG A 158 -13.64 1.31 5.96
C ARG A 158 -12.64 2.23 6.64
N ILE A 159 -13.04 3.49 6.87
CA ILE A 159 -12.33 4.36 7.80
C ILE A 159 -12.78 3.95 9.21
N LEU A 160 -11.84 3.65 10.10
CA LEU A 160 -12.13 3.22 11.46
C LEU A 160 -12.19 4.40 12.43
N HIS A 161 -11.03 4.80 12.93
CA HIS A 161 -10.85 5.97 13.77
C HIS A 161 -9.77 6.86 13.15
N TRP A 162 -9.88 8.16 13.39
CA TRP A 162 -8.95 9.14 12.86
C TRP A 162 -8.70 10.21 13.90
N TYR A 163 -7.53 10.17 14.52
CA TYR A 163 -7.07 11.14 15.49
C TYR A 163 -5.79 11.81 14.98
N ASP A 164 -5.58 13.07 15.33
CA ASP A 164 -4.41 13.87 14.95
C ASP A 164 -3.49 14.17 16.13
#